data_AF-A0A933WP75-F1
#
_entry.id   AF-A0A933WP75-F1
#
_cell.length_a   1.000
_cell.length_b   1.000
_cell.length_c   1.000
_cell.angle_alpha   90.00
_cell.angle_beta   90.00
_cell.angle_gamma   90.00
#
_symmetry.space_group_name_H-M   'P 1'
#
loop_
_entity.id
_entity.type
_entity.pdbx_description
1 polymer ?
#
loop_
_entity_poly.entity_id
_entity_poly.type
_entity_poly.pdbx_seq_one_letter_code
_entity_poly.pdbx_strand_id
1 'polypeptide(L)'
;MIKEKKLSRRDLILDAGKVGIGAVAAAGLLNFIPKPAMAKEAQQLPWPYKKLDLDEVADITYNQWYKGFCMNAVITGILTPLQKKVGEPYTSFPVDSFVWGHGGVVGWGTMCGTMLGAAVAANLIAGPGVNKTGERITNEVIHYYSETELPLYKPKNPKTTGEIIKSKSDSPLCHISVGKWMKKADRGFWSPERKDRCARLSADIAVRTAQLLNELADGKFKPTHDLPALVYGITAQHNCTECHGAKVPEINTKGNPVK
;
A
#
# COMPACT_ATOMS: atom_id res chain seq x y z
N MET A 1 -60.49 -2.32 9.69
CA MET A 1 -59.10 -2.75 9.41
C MET A 1 -58.42 -1.67 8.58
N ILE A 2 -57.58 -0.84 9.21
CA ILE A 2 -56.81 0.20 8.52
C ILE A 2 -55.62 -0.50 7.85
N LYS A 3 -55.57 -0.49 6.51
CA LYS A 3 -54.41 -1.01 5.76
C LYS A 3 -53.27 0.01 5.87
N GLU A 4 -52.21 -0.35 6.59
CA GLU A 4 -50.94 0.38 6.51
C GLU A 4 -50.38 0.27 5.08
N LYS A 5 -50.19 1.41 4.42
CA LYS A 5 -49.53 1.49 3.12
C LYS A 5 -48.02 1.53 3.38
N LYS A 6 -47.30 0.43 3.10
CA LYS A 6 -45.82 0.41 3.10
C LYS A 6 -45.33 1.32 1.98
N LEU A 7 -44.89 2.52 2.32
CA LEU A 7 -44.21 3.42 1.38
C LEU A 7 -42.79 2.89 1.13
N SER A 8 -42.44 2.67 -0.14
CA SER A 8 -41.09 2.25 -0.53
C SER A 8 -40.19 3.47 -0.75
N ARG A 9 -38.87 3.29 -0.65
CA ARG A 9 -37.88 4.36 -0.90
C ARG A 9 -38.04 5.02 -2.28
N ARG A 10 -38.60 4.31 -3.27
CA ARG A 10 -38.89 4.87 -4.60
C ARG A 10 -40.07 5.83 -4.59
N ASP A 11 -41.06 5.62 -3.73
CA ASP A 11 -42.24 6.49 -3.64
C ASP A 11 -41.85 7.84 -3.03
N LEU A 12 -40.94 7.85 -2.05
CA LEU A 12 -40.36 9.06 -1.46
C LEU A 12 -39.55 9.91 -2.47
N ILE A 13 -38.84 9.27 -3.40
CA ILE A 13 -38.03 9.96 -4.43
C ILE A 13 -38.94 10.53 -5.53
N LEU A 14 -40.01 9.81 -5.88
CA LEU A 14 -40.97 10.25 -6.90
C LEU A 14 -41.89 11.37 -6.39
N ASP A 15 -42.25 11.37 -5.11
CA ASP A 15 -43.06 12.45 -4.50
C ASP A 15 -42.25 13.72 -4.21
N ALA A 16 -40.95 13.61 -3.94
CA ALA A 16 -40.07 14.78 -3.77
C ALA A 16 -39.99 15.65 -5.04
N GLY A 17 -40.25 15.07 -6.22
CA GLY A 17 -40.30 15.80 -7.50
C GLY A 17 -41.62 16.54 -7.80
N LYS A 18 -42.65 16.39 -6.97
CA LYS A 18 -44.01 16.91 -7.25
C LYS A 18 -44.51 18.00 -6.30
N VAL A 19 -43.71 18.49 -5.35
CA VAL A 19 -44.14 19.58 -4.46
C VAL A 19 -43.82 20.94 -5.09
N GLY A 20 -44.68 21.34 -6.03
CA GLY A 20 -44.79 22.70 -6.52
C GLY A 20 -46.01 23.40 -5.91
N ILE A 21 -45.75 24.44 -5.12
CA ILE A 21 -46.60 25.61 -4.80
C ILE A 21 -47.97 25.34 -4.12
N GLY A 22 -48.02 25.53 -2.80
CA GLY A 22 -49.27 25.61 -2.01
C GLY A 22 -49.06 25.87 -0.50
N ALA A 23 -49.03 27.15 -0.13
CA ALA A 23 -49.04 27.84 1.18
C ALA A 23 -49.09 27.07 2.54
N VAL A 24 -48.10 27.42 3.39
CA VAL A 24 -48.15 27.79 4.83
C VAL A 24 -48.55 26.72 5.87
N ALA A 25 -47.55 26.10 6.50
CA ALA A 25 -47.38 25.92 7.97
C ALA A 25 -46.25 24.94 8.32
N ALA A 26 -44.98 25.29 8.10
CA ALA A 26 -43.83 24.51 8.61
C ALA A 26 -42.51 25.30 8.59
N ALA A 27 -42.49 26.54 9.10
CA ALA A 27 -41.26 27.35 9.15
C ALA A 27 -40.13 26.74 10.01
N GLY A 28 -40.43 25.71 10.83
CA GLY A 28 -39.45 25.01 11.68
C GLY A 28 -38.85 23.71 11.12
N LEU A 29 -39.40 23.13 10.03
CA LEU A 29 -38.98 21.81 9.55
C LEU A 29 -38.05 21.83 8.32
N LEU A 30 -37.92 22.99 7.65
CA LEU A 30 -37.02 23.11 6.48
C LEU A 30 -35.53 23.17 6.84
N ASN A 31 -35.18 23.42 8.10
CA ASN A 31 -33.80 23.34 8.60
C ASN A 31 -33.32 21.90 8.84
N PHE A 32 -34.21 20.90 8.73
CA PHE A 32 -33.88 19.48 8.91
C PHE A 32 -33.81 18.71 7.59
N ILE A 33 -33.79 19.38 6.44
CA ILE A 33 -33.40 18.72 5.19
C ILE A 33 -31.87 18.65 5.21
N PRO A 34 -31.24 17.49 5.49
CA PRO A 34 -29.82 17.36 5.28
C PRO A 34 -29.56 17.71 3.82
N LYS A 35 -28.81 18.79 3.57
CA LYS A 35 -28.27 19.05 2.24
C LYS A 35 -27.62 17.73 1.82
N PRO A 36 -28.00 17.12 0.68
CA PRO A 36 -27.29 15.97 0.20
C PRO A 36 -25.83 16.39 0.13
N ALA A 37 -24.98 15.76 0.94
CA ALA A 37 -23.55 15.95 0.82
C ALA A 37 -23.27 15.61 -0.65
N MET A 38 -22.96 16.62 -1.47
CA MET A 38 -22.51 16.37 -2.82
C MET A 38 -21.32 15.44 -2.64
N ALA A 39 -21.48 14.20 -3.09
CA ALA A 39 -20.38 13.27 -3.11
C ALA A 39 -19.27 13.99 -3.88
N LYS A 40 -18.14 14.27 -3.21
CA LYS A 40 -16.95 14.74 -3.92
C LYS A 40 -16.71 13.72 -5.03
N GLU A 41 -16.69 14.17 -6.27
CA GLU A 41 -16.37 13.30 -7.39
C GLU A 41 -15.06 12.58 -7.08
N ALA A 42 -14.99 11.28 -7.39
CA ALA A 42 -13.79 10.50 -7.19
C ALA A 42 -12.63 11.19 -7.93
N GLN A 43 -11.63 11.64 -7.17
CA GLN A 43 -10.52 12.40 -7.72
C GLN A 43 -9.76 11.54 -8.74
N GLN A 44 -9.72 12.02 -9.99
CA GLN A 44 -9.08 11.29 -11.08
C GLN A 44 -7.59 11.10 -10.82
N LEU A 45 -7.09 9.92 -11.18
CA LEU A 45 -5.68 9.59 -11.17
C LEU A 45 -5.03 10.03 -12.49
N PRO A 46 -3.73 10.41 -12.49
CA PRO A 46 -2.82 10.50 -11.35
C PRO A 46 -3.08 11.72 -10.44
N TRP A 47 -2.72 11.60 -9.17
CA TRP A 47 -2.82 12.69 -8.21
C TRP A 47 -1.65 13.69 -8.32
N PRO A 48 -1.89 14.97 -8.00
CA PRO A 48 -0.88 16.03 -8.12
C PRO A 48 0.33 15.80 -7.21
N TYR A 49 1.53 15.88 -7.76
CA TYR A 49 2.77 15.59 -7.03
C TYR A 49 3.64 16.81 -6.80
N LYS A 50 4.27 16.88 -5.62
CA LYS A 50 5.39 17.79 -5.32
C LYS A 50 6.55 16.98 -4.77
N LYS A 51 7.77 17.35 -5.17
CA LYS A 51 8.98 16.61 -4.80
C LYS A 51 9.09 16.41 -3.29
N LEU A 52 9.46 15.19 -2.93
CA LEU A 52 9.59 14.73 -1.56
C LEU A 52 11.01 14.93 -1.05
N ASP A 53 11.10 15.30 0.22
CA ASP A 53 12.36 15.26 0.96
C ASP A 53 12.58 13.81 1.40
N LEU A 54 13.71 13.23 1.01
CA LEU A 54 13.98 11.81 1.25
C LEU A 54 14.23 11.50 2.73
N ASP A 55 14.83 12.43 3.48
CA ASP A 55 15.08 12.25 4.90
C ASP A 55 13.77 12.36 5.69
N GLU A 56 12.88 13.30 5.31
CA GLU A 56 11.53 13.39 5.90
C GLU A 56 10.74 12.08 5.66
N VAL A 57 10.77 11.54 4.44
CA VAL A 57 10.10 10.27 4.09
C VAL A 57 10.65 9.12 4.96
N ALA A 58 11.98 9.01 5.06
CA ALA A 58 12.62 7.95 5.84
C ALA A 58 12.26 8.02 7.33
N ASP A 59 12.34 9.22 7.92
CA ASP A 59 12.04 9.46 9.33
C ASP A 59 10.56 9.17 9.66
N ILE A 60 9.62 9.62 8.81
CA ILE A 60 8.19 9.33 9.03
C ILE A 60 7.93 7.83 8.91
N THR A 61 8.43 7.17 7.86
CA THR A 61 8.18 5.73 7.65
C THR A 61 8.76 4.89 8.78
N TYR A 62 10.01 5.13 9.19
CA TYR A 62 10.64 4.37 10.28
C TYR A 62 9.80 4.44 11.57
N ASN A 63 9.38 5.65 11.96
CA ASN A 63 8.60 5.86 13.17
C ASN A 63 7.18 5.28 13.05
N GLN A 64 6.54 5.41 11.88
CA GLN A 64 5.20 4.90 11.66
C GLN A 64 5.14 3.37 11.66
N TRP A 65 6.23 2.68 11.31
CA TRP A 65 6.28 1.22 11.34
C TRP A 65 5.92 0.65 12.71
N TYR A 66 6.30 1.33 13.80
CA TYR A 66 5.97 0.90 15.16
C TYR A 66 4.50 1.11 15.55
N LYS A 67 3.72 1.80 14.72
CA LYS A 67 2.28 2.06 14.94
C LYS A 67 1.40 1.25 13.98
N GLY A 68 1.75 1.20 12.70
CA GLY A 68 0.93 0.59 11.65
C GLY A 68 1.61 -0.50 10.83
N PHE A 69 2.84 -0.88 11.15
CA PHE A 69 3.66 -1.84 10.40
C PHE A 69 3.96 -1.43 8.95
N CYS A 70 4.55 -2.35 8.19
CA CYS A 70 5.26 -2.07 6.94
C CYS A 70 4.44 -1.42 5.83
N MET A 71 3.21 -1.86 5.56
CA MET A 71 2.41 -1.28 4.48
C MET A 71 1.94 0.15 4.82
N ASN A 72 1.27 0.30 5.96
CA ASN A 72 0.81 1.60 6.45
C ASN A 72 1.96 2.59 6.61
N ALA A 73 3.13 2.14 7.10
CA ALA A 73 4.29 3.01 7.29
C ALA A 73 4.85 3.59 5.99
N VAL A 74 4.94 2.79 4.93
CA VAL A 74 5.41 3.27 3.63
C VAL A 74 4.40 4.26 3.03
N ILE A 75 3.10 3.91 3.07
CA ILE A 75 2.05 4.81 2.59
C ILE A 75 2.10 6.13 3.36
N THR A 76 2.18 6.08 4.69
CA THR A 76 2.24 7.27 5.54
C THR A 76 3.47 8.12 5.23
N GLY A 77 4.66 7.53 5.16
CA GLY A 77 5.88 8.31 4.91
C GLY A 77 5.91 8.99 3.55
N ILE A 78 5.27 8.42 2.53
CA ILE A 78 5.18 9.05 1.21
C ILE A 78 4.03 10.07 1.16
N LEU A 79 2.85 9.73 1.69
CA LEU A 79 1.64 10.55 1.54
C LEU A 79 1.55 11.69 2.55
N THR A 80 2.06 11.56 3.78
CA THR A 80 1.99 12.64 4.78
C THR A 80 2.71 13.92 4.35
N PRO A 81 3.92 13.89 3.76
CA PRO A 81 4.52 15.09 3.19
C PRO A 81 3.65 15.71 2.06
N LEU A 82 2.97 14.89 1.25
CA LEU A 82 2.07 15.37 0.20
C LEU A 82 0.77 15.96 0.76
N GLN A 83 0.26 15.46 1.88
CA GLN A 83 -0.86 16.08 2.60
C GLN A 83 -0.53 17.53 2.98
N LYS A 84 0.70 17.79 3.47
CA LYS A 84 1.15 19.14 3.80
C LYS A 84 1.39 20.02 2.57
N LYS A 85 2.04 19.46 1.54
CA LYS A 85 2.51 20.21 0.36
C LYS A 85 1.42 20.46 -0.69
N VAL A 86 0.45 19.55 -0.80
CA VAL A 86 -0.56 19.52 -1.86
C VAL A 86 -1.98 19.64 -1.31
N GLY A 87 -2.28 18.98 -0.18
CA GLY A 87 -3.64 18.94 0.39
C GLY A 87 -4.46 17.80 -0.20
N GLU A 88 -5.66 18.10 -0.69
CA GLU A 88 -6.53 17.11 -1.34
C GLU A 88 -5.90 16.61 -2.65
N PRO A 89 -6.03 15.32 -3.00
CA PRO A 89 -6.81 14.26 -2.33
C PRO A 89 -6.13 13.60 -1.11
N TYR A 90 -4.85 13.88 -0.86
CA TYR A 90 -4.06 13.12 0.11
C TYR A 90 -4.59 13.25 1.55
N THR A 91 -5.16 14.41 1.90
CA THR A 91 -5.72 14.66 3.24
C THR A 91 -6.95 13.82 3.55
N SER A 92 -7.70 13.40 2.52
CA SER A 92 -8.88 12.53 2.66
C SER A 92 -8.55 11.04 2.55
N PHE A 93 -7.32 10.67 2.20
CA PHE A 93 -6.96 9.27 1.95
C PHE A 93 -6.84 8.47 3.27
N PRO A 94 -7.56 7.35 3.44
CA PRO A 94 -7.64 6.63 4.72
C PRO A 94 -6.41 5.74 4.96
N VAL A 95 -5.26 6.34 5.25
CA VAL A 95 -3.98 5.62 5.39
C VAL A 95 -4.03 4.51 6.46
N ASP A 96 -4.80 4.71 7.53
CA ASP A 96 -4.95 3.73 8.62
C ASP A 96 -5.62 2.42 8.19
N SER A 97 -6.39 2.43 7.09
CA SER A 97 -7.00 1.19 6.59
C SER A 97 -5.98 0.19 6.10
N PHE A 98 -4.72 0.57 5.87
CA PHE A 98 -3.69 -0.29 5.27
C PHE A 98 -2.82 -1.04 6.27
N VAL A 99 -3.19 -1.06 7.56
CA VAL A 99 -2.48 -1.87 8.56
C VAL A 99 -2.51 -3.36 8.21
N TRP A 100 -3.58 -3.86 7.58
CA TRP A 100 -3.75 -5.27 7.21
C TRP A 100 -2.60 -5.86 6.38
N GLY A 101 -1.83 -5.04 5.66
CA GLY A 101 -0.66 -5.50 4.88
C GLY A 101 0.50 -6.01 5.74
N HIS A 102 0.44 -5.85 7.06
CA HIS A 102 1.47 -6.33 7.99
C HIS A 102 1.74 -7.84 7.86
N GLY A 103 2.96 -8.28 8.15
CA GLY A 103 3.30 -9.70 8.15
C GLY A 103 3.14 -10.40 6.79
N GLY A 104 3.14 -9.66 5.68
CA GLY A 104 2.85 -10.20 4.35
C GLY A 104 1.36 -10.56 4.20
N VAL A 105 0.52 -9.59 4.59
CA VAL A 105 -0.94 -9.64 4.74
C VAL A 105 -1.41 -10.44 5.96
N VAL A 106 -1.67 -9.80 7.09
CA VAL A 106 -2.14 -10.42 8.34
C VAL A 106 -1.35 -11.66 8.82
N GLY A 107 -0.05 -11.76 8.48
CA GLY A 107 0.85 -12.82 8.98
C GLY A 107 1.04 -14.03 8.06
N TRP A 108 0.47 -14.05 6.86
CA TRP A 108 0.63 -15.16 5.91
C TRP A 108 2.03 -15.25 5.28
N GLY A 109 2.86 -14.22 5.41
CA GLY A 109 4.23 -14.24 4.89
C GLY A 109 4.33 -14.13 3.37
N THR A 110 3.28 -13.63 2.70
CA THR A 110 3.23 -13.44 1.23
C THR A 110 4.06 -12.23 0.79
N MET A 111 3.60 -11.39 -0.15
CA MET A 111 4.32 -10.18 -0.57
C MET A 111 4.61 -9.26 0.63
N CYS A 112 5.85 -8.77 0.75
CA CYS A 112 6.19 -7.85 1.83
C CYS A 112 5.31 -6.59 1.81
N GLY A 113 4.69 -6.27 2.95
CA GLY A 113 3.79 -5.11 3.07
C GLY A 113 4.45 -3.79 2.68
N THR A 114 5.76 -3.66 2.85
CA THR A 114 6.53 -2.50 2.41
C THR A 114 6.35 -2.24 0.90
N MET A 115 6.38 -3.28 0.07
CA MET A 115 6.18 -3.14 -1.38
C MET A 115 4.72 -2.90 -1.73
N LEU A 116 3.78 -3.49 -0.99
CA LEU A 116 2.35 -3.19 -1.15
C LEU A 116 2.09 -1.70 -0.91
N GLY A 117 2.72 -1.11 0.11
CA GLY A 117 2.59 0.32 0.42
C GLY A 117 3.22 1.20 -0.67
N ALA A 118 4.38 0.81 -1.17
CA ALA A 118 5.03 1.49 -2.30
C ALA A 118 4.17 1.46 -3.56
N ALA A 119 3.57 0.30 -3.86
CA ALA A 119 2.69 0.12 -5.01
C ALA A 119 1.45 1.04 -4.92
N VAL A 120 0.80 1.11 -3.76
CA VAL A 120 -0.32 2.03 -3.53
C VAL A 120 0.10 3.48 -3.82
N ALA A 121 1.19 3.94 -3.21
CA ALA A 121 1.65 5.32 -3.40
C ALA A 121 2.04 5.60 -4.86
N ALA A 122 2.80 4.71 -5.50
CA ALA A 122 3.23 4.87 -6.88
C ALA A 122 2.05 4.94 -7.85
N ASN A 123 1.02 4.10 -7.68
CA ASN A 123 -0.15 4.09 -8.56
C ASN A 123 -1.08 5.28 -8.33
N LEU A 124 -1.17 5.79 -7.08
CA LEU A 124 -1.87 7.05 -6.80
C LEU A 124 -1.22 8.25 -7.51
N ILE A 125 0.12 8.30 -7.49
CA ILE A 125 0.89 9.48 -7.91
C ILE A 125 1.28 9.46 -9.38
N ALA A 126 1.71 8.31 -9.91
CA ALA A 126 2.18 8.15 -11.28
C ALA A 126 1.13 7.53 -12.23
N GLY A 127 -0.05 7.20 -11.70
CA GLY A 127 -1.17 6.66 -12.45
C GLY A 127 -1.15 5.12 -12.55
N PRO A 128 -2.31 4.46 -12.40
CA PRO A 128 -2.40 3.01 -12.41
C PRO A 128 -2.52 2.43 -13.83
N GLY A 129 -2.33 1.12 -13.94
CA GLY A 129 -2.65 0.33 -15.12
C GLY A 129 -1.49 -0.51 -15.62
N VAL A 130 -1.82 -1.51 -16.44
CA VAL A 130 -0.84 -2.43 -17.04
C VAL A 130 0.10 -1.65 -17.95
N ASN A 131 1.40 -1.84 -17.74
CA ASN A 131 2.50 -1.14 -18.38
C ASN A 131 2.48 0.39 -18.20
N LYS A 132 1.74 0.92 -17.22
CA LYS A 132 1.72 2.35 -16.90
C LYS A 132 2.78 2.70 -15.86
N THR A 133 3.07 3.99 -15.74
CA THR A 133 4.20 4.50 -14.95
C THR A 133 4.14 4.05 -13.48
N GLY A 134 2.96 4.03 -12.85
CA GLY A 134 2.81 3.52 -11.48
C GLY A 134 3.20 2.04 -11.31
N GLU A 135 2.80 1.18 -12.25
CA GLU A 135 3.21 -0.23 -12.27
C GLU A 135 4.71 -0.37 -12.53
N ARG A 136 5.27 0.42 -13.45
CA ARG A 136 6.72 0.41 -13.74
C ARG A 136 7.55 0.81 -12.52
N ILE A 137 7.16 1.87 -11.80
CA ILE A 137 7.81 2.24 -10.53
C ILE A 137 7.68 1.11 -9.50
N THR A 138 6.51 0.47 -9.43
CA THR A 138 6.30 -0.67 -8.53
C THR A 138 7.27 -1.82 -8.85
N ASN A 139 7.48 -2.14 -10.13
CA ASN A 139 8.44 -3.15 -10.56
C ASN A 139 9.88 -2.83 -10.13
N GLU A 140 10.32 -1.59 -10.35
CA GLU A 140 11.66 -1.12 -9.95
C GLU A 140 11.89 -1.24 -8.43
N VAL A 141 10.86 -0.95 -7.64
CA VAL A 141 10.91 -1.08 -6.18
C VAL A 141 10.98 -2.55 -5.74
N ILE A 142 10.19 -3.43 -6.36
CA ILE A 142 10.22 -4.88 -6.07
C ILE A 142 11.60 -5.46 -6.42
N HIS A 143 12.15 -5.09 -7.57
CA HIS A 143 13.50 -5.48 -7.97
C HIS A 143 14.54 -4.98 -6.97
N TYR A 144 14.51 -3.69 -6.62
CA TYR A 144 15.41 -3.10 -5.63
C TYR A 144 15.35 -3.83 -4.27
N TYR A 145 14.15 -4.13 -3.78
CA TYR A 145 13.94 -4.90 -2.54
C TYR A 145 14.53 -6.33 -2.61
N SER A 146 14.40 -6.97 -3.77
CA SER A 146 14.82 -8.35 -3.97
C SER A 146 16.34 -8.47 -4.08
N GLU A 147 16.96 -7.51 -4.77
CA GLU A 147 18.36 -7.60 -5.19
C GLU A 147 19.36 -6.87 -4.27
N THR A 148 18.88 -5.93 -3.45
CA THR A 148 19.73 -5.09 -2.59
C THR A 148 19.93 -5.72 -1.20
N GLU A 149 21.13 -5.60 -0.65
CA GLU A 149 21.38 -5.92 0.76
C GLU A 149 20.76 -4.86 1.68
N LEU A 150 19.57 -5.15 2.20
CA LEU A 150 18.79 -4.26 3.07
C LEU A 150 18.82 -4.74 4.53
N PRO A 151 18.67 -3.84 5.52
CA PRO A 151 18.39 -2.40 5.39
C PRO A 151 19.63 -1.50 5.25
N LEU A 152 19.49 -0.33 4.64
CA LEU A 152 20.52 0.72 4.55
C LEU A 152 20.27 1.87 5.52
N TYR A 153 19.00 2.16 5.82
CA TYR A 153 18.60 3.27 6.65
C TYR A 153 19.15 3.17 8.09
N LYS A 154 19.73 4.28 8.56
CA LYS A 154 20.22 4.46 9.93
C LYS A 154 19.36 5.54 10.60
N PRO A 155 18.39 5.16 11.45
CA PRO A 155 17.53 6.12 12.14
C PRO A 155 18.36 6.92 13.15
N LYS A 156 18.02 8.21 13.31
CA LYS A 156 18.63 9.09 14.32
C LYS A 156 18.40 8.55 15.75
N ASN A 157 17.22 7.98 15.99
CA ASN A 157 16.81 7.41 17.26
C ASN A 157 16.44 5.93 17.09
N PRO A 158 17.43 5.02 16.99
CA PRO A 158 17.17 3.60 16.79
C PRO A 158 16.44 3.00 18.00
N LYS A 159 15.50 2.09 17.77
CA LYS A 159 14.80 1.33 18.82
C LYS A 159 15.58 0.12 19.32
N THR A 160 16.76 -0.16 18.74
CA THR A 160 17.68 -1.20 19.17
C THR A 160 19.10 -0.64 19.24
N THR A 161 19.91 -1.18 20.14
CA THR A 161 21.28 -0.69 20.44
C THR A 161 22.35 -1.38 19.61
N GLY A 162 22.01 -2.44 18.86
CA GLY A 162 22.93 -3.21 18.03
C GLY A 162 22.92 -2.80 16.55
N GLU A 163 23.95 -3.20 15.83
CA GLU A 163 23.95 -3.12 14.37
C GLU A 163 22.90 -4.08 13.79
N ILE A 164 22.06 -3.55 12.91
CA ILE A 164 21.15 -4.38 12.12
C ILE A 164 21.87 -4.80 10.85
N ILE A 165 22.26 -6.08 10.81
CA ILE A 165 22.96 -6.62 9.64
C ILE A 165 22.10 -6.54 8.39
N LYS A 166 22.76 -6.49 7.23
CA LYS A 166 22.11 -6.50 5.92
C LYS A 166 21.99 -7.91 5.37
N SER A 167 20.95 -8.14 4.58
CA SER A 167 20.79 -9.38 3.80
C SER A 167 20.05 -9.10 2.50
N LYS A 168 20.47 -9.76 1.42
CA LYS A 168 19.69 -9.85 0.19
C LYS A 168 18.53 -10.84 0.38
N SER A 169 17.35 -10.50 -0.13
CA SER A 169 16.16 -11.37 0.03
C SER A 169 16.03 -12.39 -1.09
N ASP A 170 16.46 -12.03 -2.31
CA ASP A 170 16.27 -12.77 -3.56
C ASP A 170 14.80 -13.14 -3.81
N SER A 171 13.86 -12.42 -3.17
CA SER A 171 12.43 -12.74 -3.24
C SER A 171 11.58 -11.59 -2.72
N PRO A 172 10.45 -11.28 -3.39
CA PRO A 172 9.45 -10.35 -2.85
C PRO A 172 8.70 -10.90 -1.62
N LEU A 173 8.85 -12.19 -1.30
CA LEU A 173 8.11 -12.81 -0.21
C LEU A 173 8.67 -12.40 1.16
N CYS A 174 7.79 -11.93 2.02
CA CYS A 174 8.05 -11.56 3.41
C CYS A 174 8.63 -12.75 4.18
N HIS A 175 8.06 -13.93 4.00
CA HIS A 175 8.54 -15.16 4.66
C HIS A 175 10.01 -15.46 4.33
N ILE A 176 10.37 -15.43 3.05
CA ILE A 176 11.74 -15.69 2.58
C ILE A 176 12.70 -14.60 3.05
N SER A 177 12.31 -13.32 2.88
CA SER A 177 13.13 -12.18 3.28
C SER A 177 13.43 -12.16 4.78
N VAL A 178 12.41 -12.34 5.63
CA VAL A 178 12.59 -12.37 7.09
C VAL A 178 13.34 -13.63 7.52
N GLY A 179 13.02 -14.80 6.94
CA GLY A 179 13.68 -16.06 7.28
C GLY A 179 15.18 -16.06 6.96
N LYS A 180 15.57 -15.57 5.77
CA LYS A 180 16.99 -15.42 5.39
C LYS A 180 17.71 -14.45 6.32
N TRP A 181 17.10 -13.31 6.62
CA TRP A 181 17.70 -12.34 7.54
C TRP A 181 17.89 -12.94 8.94
N MET A 182 16.86 -13.60 9.49
CA MET A 182 16.91 -14.23 10.81
C MET A 182 18.01 -15.29 10.91
N LYS A 183 18.16 -16.12 9.86
CA LYS A 183 19.25 -17.11 9.77
C LYS A 183 20.63 -16.42 9.76
N LYS A 184 20.80 -15.36 8.96
CA LYS A 184 22.07 -14.63 8.87
C LYS A 184 22.40 -13.86 10.15
N ALA A 185 21.38 -13.32 10.83
CA ALA A 185 21.52 -12.51 12.03
C ALA A 185 21.63 -13.33 13.32
N ASP A 186 21.33 -14.63 13.25
CA ASP A 186 21.16 -15.50 14.40
C ASP A 186 20.17 -14.89 15.43
N ARG A 187 18.97 -14.56 14.96
CA ARG A 187 17.92 -13.91 15.77
C ARG A 187 16.56 -14.53 15.53
N GLY A 188 15.78 -14.63 16.61
CA GLY A 188 14.41 -15.16 16.58
C GLY A 188 13.40 -14.20 15.95
N PHE A 189 12.23 -14.73 15.55
CA PHE A 189 11.19 -13.95 14.89
C PHE A 189 10.67 -12.80 15.77
N TRP A 190 10.58 -12.99 17.07
CA TRP A 190 10.06 -11.95 17.99
C TRP A 190 11.13 -10.98 18.49
N SER A 191 12.37 -11.11 18.02
CA SER A 191 13.49 -10.26 18.44
C SER A 191 13.23 -8.77 18.14
N PRO A 192 13.64 -7.85 19.04
CA PRO A 192 13.65 -6.41 18.77
C PRO A 192 14.39 -6.06 17.48
N GLU A 193 15.50 -6.76 17.18
CA GLU A 193 16.34 -6.53 16.01
C GLU A 193 15.60 -6.84 14.71
N ARG A 194 14.82 -7.95 14.65
CA ARG A 194 13.99 -8.23 13.48
C ARG A 194 12.94 -7.15 13.26
N LYS A 195 12.30 -6.67 14.34
CA LYS A 195 11.32 -5.59 14.27
C LYS A 195 11.96 -4.30 13.73
N ASP A 196 13.10 -3.91 14.27
CA ASP A 196 13.87 -2.74 13.83
C ASP A 196 14.38 -2.88 12.39
N ARG A 197 14.81 -4.08 11.99
CA ARG A 197 15.13 -4.38 10.59
C ARG A 197 13.96 -4.12 9.66
N CYS A 198 12.76 -4.56 10.01
CA CYS A 198 11.58 -4.31 9.19
C CYS A 198 11.21 -2.83 9.14
N ALA A 199 11.38 -2.08 10.24
CA ALA A 199 11.16 -0.63 10.27
C ALA A 199 12.14 0.12 9.36
N ARG A 200 13.43 -0.21 9.44
CA ARG A 200 14.48 0.39 8.59
C ARG A 200 14.29 0.03 7.13
N LEU A 201 13.98 -1.23 6.83
CA LEU A 201 13.67 -1.67 5.48
C LEU A 201 12.44 -0.92 4.92
N SER A 202 11.43 -0.66 5.74
CA SER A 202 10.29 0.15 5.29
C SER A 202 10.72 1.55 4.89
N ALA A 203 11.60 2.19 5.66
CA ALA A 203 12.16 3.49 5.31
C ALA A 203 12.96 3.43 4.01
N ASP A 204 13.83 2.43 3.82
CA ASP A 204 14.61 2.26 2.57
C ASP A 204 13.72 2.20 1.33
N ILE A 205 12.62 1.45 1.40
CA ILE A 205 11.71 1.30 0.26
C ILE A 205 10.86 2.56 0.06
N ALA A 206 10.43 3.23 1.12
CA ALA A 206 9.74 4.50 0.99
C ALA A 206 10.65 5.56 0.31
N VAL A 207 11.92 5.63 0.73
CA VAL A 207 12.93 6.49 0.10
C VAL A 207 13.15 6.12 -1.35
N ARG A 208 13.35 4.84 -1.67
CA ARG A 208 13.53 4.40 -3.07
C ARG A 208 12.33 4.78 -3.93
N THR A 209 11.12 4.61 -3.41
CA THR A 209 9.89 4.98 -4.11
C THR A 209 9.83 6.50 -4.33
N ALA A 210 10.13 7.29 -3.30
CA ALA A 210 10.19 8.75 -3.38
C ALA A 210 11.26 9.26 -4.35
N GLN A 211 12.42 8.60 -4.44
CA GLN A 211 13.47 8.89 -5.42
C GLN A 211 12.93 8.72 -6.85
N LEU A 212 12.31 7.58 -7.16
CA LEU A 212 11.76 7.31 -8.49
C LEU A 212 10.64 8.29 -8.86
N LEU A 213 9.80 8.69 -7.88
CA LEU A 213 8.77 9.72 -8.09
C LEU A 213 9.36 11.12 -8.31
N ASN A 214 10.43 11.48 -7.58
CA ASN A 214 11.16 12.72 -7.81
C ASN A 214 11.83 12.73 -9.19
N GLU A 215 12.43 11.62 -9.61
CA GLU A 215 12.98 11.45 -10.96
C GLU A 215 11.90 11.59 -12.03
N LEU A 216 10.71 11.02 -11.80
CA LEU A 216 9.57 11.18 -12.70
C LEU A 216 9.15 12.66 -12.81
N ALA A 217 9.07 13.37 -11.69
CA ALA A 217 8.74 14.79 -11.66
C ALA A 217 9.76 15.67 -12.41
N ASP A 218 11.03 15.25 -12.42
CA ASP A 218 12.10 15.89 -13.17
C ASP A 218 12.17 15.42 -14.64
N GLY A 219 11.27 14.54 -15.09
CA GLY A 219 11.28 13.97 -16.45
C GLY A 219 12.42 12.98 -16.72
N LYS A 220 13.04 12.46 -15.65
CA LYS A 220 14.25 11.62 -15.70
C LYS A 220 13.98 10.13 -15.45
N PHE A 221 12.82 9.77 -14.90
CA PHE A 221 12.48 8.38 -14.66
C PHE A 221 12.47 7.58 -15.96
N LYS A 222 13.23 6.49 -15.99
CA LYS A 222 13.22 5.48 -17.05
C LYS A 222 13.15 4.11 -16.39
N PRO A 223 12.18 3.25 -16.75
CA PRO A 223 12.19 1.88 -16.28
C PRO A 223 13.47 1.18 -16.77
N THR A 224 14.13 0.45 -15.89
CA THR A 224 15.41 -0.23 -16.16
C THR A 224 15.27 -1.74 -16.15
N HIS A 225 14.25 -2.28 -15.49
CA HIS A 225 14.01 -3.71 -15.39
C HIS A 225 12.79 -4.14 -16.19
N ASP A 226 12.95 -5.24 -16.92
CA ASP A 226 11.85 -5.95 -17.56
C ASP A 226 10.86 -6.43 -16.50
N LEU A 227 9.63 -6.73 -16.93
CA LEU A 227 8.65 -7.31 -16.02
C LEU A 227 9.18 -8.66 -15.51
N PRO A 228 9.04 -8.97 -14.20
CA PRO A 228 9.77 -10.08 -13.57
C PRO A 228 9.47 -11.42 -14.25
N ALA A 229 8.23 -11.48 -14.66
CA ALA A 229 7.62 -12.47 -15.49
C ALA A 229 8.59 -12.86 -16.66
N LEU A 230 9.08 -11.90 -17.46
CA LEU A 230 10.00 -12.15 -18.60
C LEU A 230 11.41 -12.64 -18.20
N VAL A 231 11.85 -12.39 -16.96
CA VAL A 231 13.26 -12.54 -16.53
C VAL A 231 13.47 -13.74 -15.60
N TYR A 232 12.54 -14.00 -14.68
CA TYR A 232 12.74 -14.93 -13.57
C TYR A 232 12.05 -16.31 -13.75
N GLY A 233 11.45 -16.57 -14.92
CA GLY A 233 10.99 -17.91 -15.34
C GLY A 233 10.07 -18.60 -14.32
N ILE A 234 10.45 -19.79 -13.82
CA ILE A 234 9.64 -20.57 -12.86
C ILE A 234 9.31 -19.83 -11.56
N THR A 235 10.15 -18.87 -11.18
CA THR A 235 9.93 -18.09 -9.96
C THR A 235 9.06 -16.85 -10.20
N ALA A 236 8.74 -16.53 -11.46
CA ALA A 236 7.83 -15.46 -11.86
C ALA A 236 6.97 -15.86 -13.08
N GLN A 237 5.69 -16.21 -12.85
CA GLN A 237 4.58 -16.48 -13.80
C GLN A 237 4.79 -16.49 -15.34
N HIS A 238 5.86 -17.07 -15.90
CA HIS A 238 6.08 -17.15 -17.36
C HIS A 238 6.12 -18.55 -17.93
N ASN A 239 6.10 -19.54 -17.06
CA ASN A 239 6.08 -20.95 -17.41
C ASN A 239 4.86 -21.62 -16.77
N CYS A 240 3.71 -20.92 -16.77
CA CYS A 240 2.50 -21.41 -16.11
C CYS A 240 2.20 -22.87 -16.48
N THR A 241 2.45 -23.28 -17.73
CA THR A 241 2.25 -24.66 -18.22
C THR A 241 3.26 -25.68 -17.70
N GLU A 242 4.44 -25.26 -17.23
CA GLU A 242 5.42 -26.16 -16.60
C GLU A 242 4.95 -26.67 -15.24
N CYS A 243 4.13 -25.89 -14.52
CA CYS A 243 3.53 -26.28 -13.24
C CYS A 243 2.01 -26.52 -13.33
N HIS A 244 1.22 -25.58 -13.86
CA HIS A 244 -0.23 -25.69 -14.02
C HIS A 244 -0.70 -26.63 -15.16
N GLY A 245 0.20 -27.47 -15.66
CA GLY A 245 -0.09 -28.66 -16.46
C GLY A 245 -0.02 -29.92 -15.60
N ALA A 246 0.90 -30.83 -15.93
CA ALA A 246 1.04 -32.12 -15.24
C ALA A 246 1.87 -32.08 -13.94
N LYS A 247 2.47 -30.94 -13.58
CA LYS A 247 3.42 -30.82 -12.45
C LYS A 247 2.96 -29.78 -11.42
N VAL A 248 1.66 -29.76 -11.12
CA VAL A 248 1.12 -28.85 -10.10
C VAL A 248 1.74 -29.25 -8.76
N PRO A 249 2.44 -28.36 -8.04
CA PRO A 249 3.03 -28.71 -6.75
C PRO A 249 1.93 -29.18 -5.78
N GLU A 250 2.15 -30.33 -5.16
CA GLU A 250 1.24 -30.81 -4.12
C GLU A 250 1.32 -29.88 -2.91
N ILE A 251 0.17 -29.40 -2.47
CA ILE A 251 0.08 -28.52 -1.31
C ILE A 251 0.06 -29.40 -0.06
N ASN A 252 1.07 -29.24 0.77
CA ASN A 252 1.10 -29.86 2.09
C ASN A 252 -0.03 -29.24 2.94
N THR A 253 -1.08 -30.00 3.19
CA THR A 253 -2.21 -29.55 4.02
C THR A 253 -2.22 -30.31 5.33
N LYS A 254 -2.84 -29.75 6.38
CA LYS A 254 -3.00 -30.44 7.67
C LYS A 254 -3.66 -31.83 7.57
N GLY A 255 -4.31 -32.15 6.45
CA GLY A 255 -4.90 -33.46 6.15
C GLY A 255 -4.21 -34.28 5.06
N ASN A 256 -3.17 -33.75 4.40
CA ASN A 256 -2.41 -34.47 3.39
C ASN A 256 -0.93 -34.05 3.42
N PRO A 257 -0.13 -34.64 4.32
CA PRO A 257 1.29 -34.38 4.39
C PRO A 257 2.01 -35.06 3.23
N VAL A 258 2.54 -34.23 2.31
CA VAL A 258 3.45 -34.68 1.26
C VAL A 258 4.77 -35.08 1.93
N LYS A 259 5.25 -36.30 1.64
CA LYS A 259 6.48 -36.88 2.21
C LYS A 259 7.74 -36.28 1.61
#